data_AF-A0A9X2AIM0-F1
#
_entry.id   AF-A0A9X2AIM0-F1
#
_cell.length_a   1.000
_cell.length_b   1.000
_cell.length_c   1.000
_cell.angle_alpha   90.00
_cell.angle_beta   90.00
_cell.angle_gamma   90.00
#
_symmetry.space_group_name_H-M   'P 1'
#
loop_
_entity.id
_entity.type
_entity.pdbx_description
1 polymer ?
#
loop_
_entity_poly.entity_id
_entity_poly.type
_entity_poly.pdbx_seq_one_letter_code
_entity_poly.pdbx_strand_id
1 'polypeptide(L)'
;MGNKLKGKDLIKLGFPKNNSINIALGQINRYRKREKKERILEEAKEVLLSPEKFQGNAIWGKVAEGLVKPVEVKMHQLRNTRVPFSIYGENEIDEQAKFQLYDALKLPIAVQGALMPDAHYGYGLPIGGILATDNAVIPYGVGVDIGCRMCLTIYPIPISYLKGKVHQYENILKNHTKFGMRETHDKKQDHEIFYRNEFKDIPIIKRLKDKAFKQLGTSGGGNHFVEFGSVLITEEKNEFGLNIGEYIGVLSHSGSRGLGANIAKNYTYLATKQCPLPKNVQHLAWLDLNTHDGQEYWLAMNLAGDYAKACHDNIHNRISKELGAKPVVKIENHHNFAWKETVNNKECIVHRKGATPAKKGELGIIPGSMTAPGFIVRGLGNANSLQSASHGAGRKYSRKMCKEKFTTSDVKHQLKMNDVTLIGGGIDEAPMAYKDIKKVMKNQQELVQVLGTFTPKIVRMDR
;
A
#
# COMPACT_ATOMS: atom_id res chain seq x y z
N MET A 1 -18.92 41.82 -11.80
CA MET A 1 -18.88 40.66 -12.72
C MET A 1 -17.52 40.44 -13.44
N GLY A 2 -16.36 40.86 -12.89
CA GLY A 2 -15.13 41.01 -13.69
C GLY A 2 -13.82 40.28 -13.30
N ASN A 3 -13.74 39.50 -12.22
CA ASN A 3 -12.43 39.04 -11.69
C ASN A 3 -12.00 37.60 -12.01
N LYS A 4 -12.76 36.88 -12.84
CA LYS A 4 -12.40 35.49 -13.19
C LYS A 4 -11.53 35.48 -14.45
N LEU A 5 -10.31 34.98 -14.31
CA LEU A 5 -9.37 34.78 -15.42
C LEU A 5 -9.98 33.82 -16.46
N LYS A 6 -9.99 34.23 -17.73
CA LYS A 6 -10.57 33.49 -18.86
C LYS A 6 -9.48 33.06 -19.83
N GLY A 7 -9.76 32.05 -20.67
CA GLY A 7 -8.82 31.61 -21.70
C GLY A 7 -8.39 32.73 -22.65
N LYS A 8 -9.28 33.69 -22.95
CA LYS A 8 -8.96 34.89 -23.74
C LYS A 8 -7.84 35.73 -23.13
N ASP A 9 -7.70 35.75 -21.80
CA ASP A 9 -6.61 36.48 -21.13
C ASP A 9 -5.25 35.79 -21.37
N LEU A 10 -5.21 34.45 -21.32
CA LEU A 10 -3.99 33.67 -21.58
C LEU A 10 -3.59 33.71 -23.06
N ILE A 11 -4.56 33.71 -23.98
CA ILE A 11 -4.32 33.90 -25.41
C ILE A 11 -3.66 35.26 -25.66
N LYS A 12 -4.11 36.32 -24.97
CA LYS A 12 -3.49 37.66 -25.07
C LYS A 12 -2.05 37.69 -24.54
N LEU A 13 -1.70 36.83 -23.58
CA LEU A 13 -0.32 36.70 -23.10
C LEU A 13 0.59 35.96 -24.08
N GLY A 14 0.04 35.27 -25.10
CA GLY A 14 0.81 34.51 -26.08
C GLY A 14 0.85 33.00 -25.84
N PHE A 15 -0.01 32.47 -24.95
CA PHE A 15 -0.12 31.01 -24.79
C PHE A 15 -0.50 30.33 -26.12
N PRO A 16 0.11 29.19 -26.46
CA PRO A 16 -0.24 28.46 -27.67
C PRO A 16 -1.69 27.98 -27.61
N LYS A 17 -2.37 27.98 -28.77
CA LYS A 17 -3.76 27.50 -28.92
C LYS A 17 -3.86 25.97 -28.89
N ASN A 18 -3.21 25.35 -27.92
CA ASN A 18 -3.26 23.93 -27.62
C ASN A 18 -3.87 23.72 -26.22
N ASN A 19 -3.72 22.52 -25.66
CA ASN A 19 -4.32 22.20 -24.37
C ASN A 19 -3.69 22.95 -23.17
N SER A 20 -2.55 23.65 -23.35
CA SER A 20 -1.87 24.41 -22.28
C SER A 20 -2.77 25.46 -21.62
N ILE A 21 -3.66 26.10 -22.38
CA ILE A 21 -4.63 27.08 -21.86
C ILE A 21 -5.61 26.39 -20.90
N ASN A 22 -6.16 25.24 -21.28
CA ASN A 22 -7.10 24.50 -20.43
C ASN A 22 -6.42 23.98 -19.17
N ILE A 23 -5.18 23.51 -19.30
CA ILE A 23 -4.34 23.09 -18.17
C ILE A 23 -4.12 24.28 -17.23
N ALA A 24 -3.69 25.43 -17.74
CA ALA A 24 -3.46 26.64 -16.95
C ALA A 24 -4.73 27.12 -16.24
N LEU A 25 -5.87 27.19 -16.94
CA LEU A 25 -7.15 27.54 -16.30
C LEU A 25 -7.55 26.55 -15.21
N GLY A 26 -7.32 25.25 -15.44
CA GLY A 26 -7.56 24.20 -14.46
C GLY A 26 -6.68 24.35 -13.21
N GLN A 27 -5.38 24.58 -13.40
CA GLN A 27 -4.40 24.82 -12.34
C GLN A 27 -4.75 26.09 -11.54
N ILE A 28 -4.99 27.21 -12.21
CA ILE A 28 -5.37 28.47 -11.56
C ILE A 28 -6.66 28.30 -10.74
N ASN A 29 -7.68 27.66 -11.30
CA ASN A 29 -8.95 27.44 -10.60
C ASN A 29 -8.80 26.50 -9.39
N ARG A 30 -7.83 25.56 -9.44
CA ARG A 30 -7.58 24.59 -8.37
C ARG A 30 -6.70 25.17 -7.24
N TYR A 31 -5.67 25.94 -7.57
CA TYR A 31 -4.65 26.40 -6.61
C TYR A 31 -4.77 27.88 -6.24
N ARG A 32 -5.27 28.72 -7.15
CA ARG A 32 -5.19 30.19 -7.07
C ARG A 32 -6.57 30.87 -7.09
N LYS A 33 -7.64 30.16 -6.72
CA LYS A 33 -9.05 30.63 -6.82
C LYS A 33 -9.33 31.98 -6.13
N ARG A 34 -8.57 32.32 -5.08
CA ARG A 34 -8.75 33.54 -4.27
C ARG A 34 -7.73 34.64 -4.59
N GLU A 35 -6.84 34.43 -5.54
CA GLU A 35 -5.79 35.40 -5.86
C GLU A 35 -6.24 36.42 -6.90
N LYS A 36 -5.59 37.60 -6.87
CA LYS A 36 -5.87 38.70 -7.79
C LYS A 36 -5.47 38.31 -9.22
N LYS A 37 -6.33 38.65 -10.19
CA LYS A 37 -6.15 38.29 -11.60
C LYS A 37 -4.83 38.80 -12.16
N GLU A 38 -4.44 40.02 -11.78
CA GLU A 38 -3.23 40.69 -12.26
C GLU A 38 -1.98 39.91 -11.88
N ARG A 39 -1.88 39.49 -10.62
CA ARG A 39 -0.77 38.66 -10.12
C ARG A 39 -0.68 37.32 -10.84
N ILE A 40 -1.82 36.68 -11.09
CA ILE A 40 -1.84 35.40 -11.81
C ILE A 40 -1.36 35.57 -13.26
N LEU A 41 -1.72 36.67 -13.91
CA LEU A 41 -1.27 36.96 -15.29
C LEU A 41 0.22 37.28 -15.35
N GLU A 42 0.77 37.95 -14.34
CA GLU A 42 2.20 38.23 -14.22
C GLU A 42 3.00 36.92 -14.09
N GLU A 43 2.63 36.04 -13.16
CA GLU A 43 3.26 34.72 -13.03
C GLU A 43 3.06 33.87 -14.30
N ALA A 44 1.87 33.86 -14.89
CA ALA A 44 1.60 33.11 -16.13
C ALA A 44 2.47 33.59 -17.30
N LYS A 45 2.77 34.89 -17.36
CA LYS A 45 3.69 35.46 -18.36
C LYS A 45 5.12 34.96 -18.13
N GLU A 46 5.57 34.90 -16.88
CA GLU A 46 6.89 34.35 -16.56
C GLU A 46 7.00 32.87 -16.93
N VAL A 47 5.96 32.08 -16.63
CA VAL A 47 5.87 30.65 -17.02
C VAL A 47 5.92 30.49 -18.54
N LEU A 48 5.27 31.38 -19.30
CA LEU A 48 5.31 31.35 -20.75
C LEU A 48 6.70 31.70 -21.31
N LEU A 49 7.38 32.67 -20.71
CA LEU A 49 8.70 33.15 -21.15
C LEU A 49 9.85 32.22 -20.74
N SER A 50 9.70 31.50 -19.63
CA SER A 50 10.75 30.65 -19.07
C SER A 50 10.17 29.38 -18.44
N PRO A 51 9.48 28.53 -19.21
CA PRO A 51 8.75 27.38 -18.67
C PRO A 51 9.68 26.38 -17.96
N GLU A 52 10.94 26.27 -18.39
CA GLU A 52 11.95 25.40 -17.77
C GLU A 52 12.16 25.70 -16.28
N LYS A 53 12.09 26.97 -15.86
CA LYS A 53 12.22 27.37 -14.45
C LYS A 53 11.07 26.88 -13.56
N PHE A 54 9.94 26.54 -14.18
CA PHE A 54 8.73 26.11 -13.48
C PHE A 54 8.53 24.59 -13.55
N GLN A 55 9.46 23.83 -14.14
CA GLN A 55 9.42 22.37 -14.06
C GLN A 55 9.43 21.92 -12.59
N GLY A 56 8.57 20.97 -12.24
CA GLY A 56 8.39 20.52 -10.86
C GLY A 56 7.66 21.49 -9.92
N ASN A 57 7.28 22.69 -10.37
CA ASN A 57 6.49 23.62 -9.55
C ASN A 57 5.09 23.04 -9.25
N ALA A 58 4.63 23.17 -8.01
CA ALA A 58 3.35 22.61 -7.56
C ALA A 58 2.11 23.14 -8.29
N ILE A 59 2.16 24.37 -8.81
CA ILE A 59 1.04 25.06 -9.46
C ILE A 59 1.25 25.12 -10.98
N TRP A 60 2.43 25.60 -11.38
CA TRP A 60 2.73 25.89 -12.78
C TRP A 60 3.43 24.75 -13.50
N GLY A 61 3.89 23.70 -12.80
CA GLY A 61 4.67 22.61 -13.39
C GLY A 61 3.96 21.90 -14.55
N LYS A 62 2.66 21.61 -14.40
CA LYS A 62 1.87 21.01 -15.49
C LYS A 62 1.70 21.94 -16.69
N VAL A 63 1.64 23.24 -16.45
CA VAL A 63 1.53 24.26 -17.51
C VAL A 63 2.85 24.35 -18.25
N ALA A 64 3.96 24.47 -17.52
CA ALA A 64 5.31 24.48 -18.04
C ALA A 64 5.62 23.23 -18.88
N GLU A 65 5.26 22.05 -18.39
CA GLU A 65 5.40 20.80 -19.15
C GLU A 65 4.62 20.87 -20.47
N GLY A 66 3.35 21.29 -20.43
CA GLY A 66 2.54 21.46 -21.64
C GLY A 66 3.05 22.51 -22.63
N LEU A 67 3.94 23.42 -22.20
CA LEU A 67 4.60 24.42 -23.05
C LEU A 67 5.91 23.88 -23.65
N VAL A 68 6.69 23.11 -22.89
CA VAL A 68 7.98 22.54 -23.34
C VAL A 68 7.79 21.27 -24.16
N LYS A 69 7.07 20.29 -23.60
CA LYS A 69 6.87 18.97 -24.20
C LYS A 69 5.46 18.47 -23.86
N PRO A 70 4.46 18.72 -24.71
CA PRO A 70 3.09 18.28 -24.47
C PRO A 70 3.01 16.76 -24.28
N VAL A 71 2.24 16.31 -23.29
CA VAL A 71 1.92 14.88 -23.12
C VAL A 71 1.09 14.40 -24.31
N GLU A 72 1.68 13.55 -25.15
CA GLU A 72 0.98 12.91 -26.26
C GLU A 72 0.08 11.78 -25.75
N VAL A 73 -1.24 12.00 -25.80
CA VAL A 73 -2.22 10.96 -25.48
C VAL A 73 -2.44 10.11 -26.72
N LYS A 74 -1.81 8.93 -26.77
CA LYS A 74 -2.01 7.94 -27.83
C LYS A 74 -2.38 6.59 -27.25
N MET A 75 -3.18 5.83 -27.98
CA MET A 75 -3.51 4.45 -27.62
C MET A 75 -2.25 3.60 -27.66
N HIS A 76 -1.90 2.99 -26.54
CA HIS A 76 -0.76 2.08 -26.46
C HIS A 76 -1.20 0.66 -26.81
N GLN A 77 -0.41 -0.01 -27.65
CA GLN A 77 -0.60 -1.42 -27.98
C GLN A 77 0.16 -2.30 -27.00
N LEU A 78 -0.40 -3.49 -26.73
CA LEU A 78 0.30 -4.53 -25.97
C LEU A 78 1.37 -5.19 -26.85
N ARG A 79 2.45 -5.65 -26.21
CA ARG A 79 3.44 -6.51 -26.85
C ARG A 79 2.81 -7.87 -27.15
N ASN A 80 3.25 -8.49 -28.25
CA ASN A 80 2.83 -9.85 -28.61
C ASN A 80 3.42 -10.91 -27.65
N THR A 81 4.59 -10.63 -27.09
CA THR A 81 5.30 -11.48 -26.15
C THR A 81 5.29 -10.89 -24.74
N ARG A 82 5.36 -11.76 -23.73
CA ARG A 82 5.53 -11.38 -22.33
C ARG A 82 7.01 -11.12 -22.05
N VAL A 83 7.29 -10.19 -21.15
CA VAL A 83 8.64 -10.05 -20.58
C VAL A 83 8.98 -11.24 -19.67
N PRO A 84 10.26 -11.46 -19.30
CA PRO A 84 10.65 -12.53 -18.38
C PRO A 84 9.87 -12.48 -17.07
N PHE A 85 9.50 -13.64 -16.54
CA PHE A 85 8.79 -13.75 -15.27
C PHE A 85 9.01 -15.10 -14.59
N SER A 86 8.66 -15.18 -13.31
CA SER A 86 8.66 -16.42 -12.53
C SER A 86 7.37 -16.57 -11.73
N ILE A 87 6.89 -17.80 -11.59
CA ILE A 87 5.71 -18.14 -10.78
C ILE A 87 6.13 -19.14 -9.71
N TYR A 88 5.84 -18.82 -8.46
CA TYR A 88 6.14 -19.66 -7.31
C TYR A 88 4.85 -20.33 -6.83
N GLY A 89 4.85 -21.66 -6.71
CA GLY A 89 3.65 -22.41 -6.33
C GLY A 89 2.55 -22.41 -7.39
N GLU A 90 2.90 -22.48 -8.67
CA GLU A 90 1.96 -22.35 -9.81
C GLU A 90 0.69 -23.20 -9.70
N ASN A 91 0.81 -24.44 -9.21
CA ASN A 91 -0.33 -25.36 -9.05
C ASN A 91 -1.37 -24.91 -8.00
N GLU A 92 -1.04 -23.91 -7.18
CA GLU A 92 -1.91 -23.36 -6.13
C GLU A 92 -2.55 -22.02 -6.50
N ILE A 93 -2.34 -21.56 -7.74
CA ILE A 93 -2.76 -20.24 -8.20
C ILE A 93 -3.81 -20.41 -9.30
N ASP A 94 -4.98 -19.79 -9.10
CA ASP A 94 -6.06 -19.80 -10.08
C ASP A 94 -5.63 -19.15 -11.40
N GLU A 95 -6.10 -19.72 -12.52
CA GLU A 95 -5.81 -19.24 -13.87
C GLU A 95 -6.12 -17.75 -14.06
N GLN A 96 -7.21 -17.25 -13.44
CA GLN A 96 -7.56 -15.83 -13.53
C GLN A 96 -6.47 -14.91 -12.97
N ALA A 97 -5.81 -15.28 -11.87
CA ALA A 97 -4.71 -14.51 -11.31
C ALA A 97 -3.48 -14.56 -12.21
N LYS A 98 -3.19 -15.72 -12.81
CA LYS A 98 -2.10 -15.87 -13.80
C LYS A 98 -2.35 -15.02 -15.03
N PHE A 99 -3.57 -15.04 -15.59
CA PHE A 99 -3.94 -14.20 -16.73
C PHE A 99 -3.84 -12.70 -16.43
N GLN A 100 -4.19 -12.24 -15.22
CA GLN A 100 -3.97 -10.85 -14.82
C GLN A 100 -2.49 -10.45 -14.88
N LEU A 101 -1.58 -11.31 -14.40
CA LEU A 101 -0.14 -11.05 -14.53
C LEU A 101 0.29 -11.09 -16.00
N TYR A 102 -0.17 -12.07 -16.78
CA TYR A 102 0.19 -12.22 -18.19
C TYR A 102 -0.16 -11.01 -19.05
N ASP A 103 -1.29 -10.37 -18.76
CA ASP A 103 -1.70 -9.13 -19.41
C ASP A 103 -0.77 -7.97 -19.02
N ALA A 104 -0.41 -7.86 -17.74
CA ALA A 104 0.52 -6.85 -17.25
C ALA A 104 1.94 -7.00 -17.83
N LEU A 105 2.41 -8.24 -18.03
CA LEU A 105 3.71 -8.55 -18.62
C LEU A 105 3.82 -8.18 -20.10
N LYS A 106 2.70 -7.87 -20.77
CA LYS A 106 2.66 -7.42 -22.16
C LYS A 106 2.65 -5.89 -22.30
N LEU A 107 2.60 -5.14 -21.19
CA LEU A 107 2.64 -3.69 -21.26
C LEU A 107 3.96 -3.22 -21.90
N PRO A 108 3.95 -2.15 -22.72
CA PRO A 108 5.15 -1.65 -23.38
C PRO A 108 6.20 -1.11 -22.40
N ILE A 109 5.82 -0.82 -21.16
CA ILE A 109 6.70 -0.40 -20.07
C ILE A 109 7.19 -1.56 -19.20
N ALA A 110 6.68 -2.78 -19.37
CA ALA A 110 7.06 -3.91 -18.53
C ALA A 110 8.52 -4.33 -18.81
N VAL A 111 9.23 -4.72 -17.74
CA VAL A 111 10.63 -5.16 -17.76
C VAL A 111 10.76 -6.61 -17.30
N GLN A 112 10.14 -6.94 -16.16
CA GLN A 112 10.15 -8.29 -15.57
C GLN A 112 8.98 -8.41 -14.60
N GLY A 113 8.50 -9.61 -14.30
CA GLY A 113 7.53 -9.80 -13.22
C GLY A 113 7.70 -11.09 -12.44
N ALA A 114 6.93 -11.22 -11.37
CA ALA A 114 6.87 -12.45 -10.59
C ALA A 114 5.47 -12.63 -9.98
N LEU A 115 5.13 -13.88 -9.65
CA LEU A 115 3.88 -14.23 -8.98
C LEU A 115 4.15 -15.11 -7.76
N MET A 116 3.67 -14.67 -6.60
CA MET A 116 3.89 -15.35 -5.32
C MET A 116 2.88 -16.47 -5.07
N PRO A 117 3.16 -17.45 -4.19
CA PRO A 117 2.27 -18.60 -3.98
C PRO A 117 0.90 -18.27 -3.37
N ASP A 118 0.80 -17.13 -2.69
CA ASP A 118 -0.43 -16.58 -2.12
C ASP A 118 -1.31 -15.88 -3.16
N ALA A 119 -0.89 -15.89 -4.43
CA ALA A 119 -1.54 -15.09 -5.45
C ALA A 119 -2.99 -15.47 -5.70
N HIS A 120 -3.81 -14.46 -5.92
CA HIS A 120 -5.23 -14.60 -6.22
C HIS A 120 -5.74 -13.37 -6.97
N TYR A 121 -6.91 -13.52 -7.58
CA TYR A 121 -7.53 -12.48 -8.41
C TYR A 121 -7.73 -11.19 -7.62
N GLY A 122 -7.31 -10.07 -8.24
CA GLY A 122 -7.42 -8.72 -7.67
C GLY A 122 -7.94 -7.71 -8.69
N TYR A 123 -7.63 -6.44 -8.47
CA TYR A 123 -7.83 -5.36 -9.44
C TYR A 123 -6.46 -4.82 -9.84
N GLY A 124 -6.16 -4.49 -11.10
CA GLY A 124 -4.76 -4.13 -11.44
C GLY A 124 -3.92 -5.37 -11.59
N LEU A 125 -2.78 -5.39 -10.91
CA LEU A 125 -2.02 -6.62 -10.72
C LEU A 125 -2.83 -7.61 -9.86
N PRO A 126 -2.63 -8.93 -10.04
CA PRO A 126 -3.13 -9.90 -9.07
C PRO A 126 -2.52 -9.58 -7.70
N ILE A 127 -3.26 -9.90 -6.62
CA ILE A 127 -2.65 -9.91 -5.29
C ILE A 127 -1.63 -11.05 -5.30
N GLY A 128 -0.44 -10.84 -4.73
CA GLY A 128 0.74 -11.70 -4.92
C GLY A 128 1.57 -11.36 -6.17
N GLY A 129 1.20 -10.33 -6.93
CA GLY A 129 1.88 -9.94 -8.17
C GLY A 129 2.98 -8.90 -7.97
N ILE A 130 4.09 -9.10 -8.68
CA ILE A 130 5.20 -8.15 -8.80
C ILE A 130 5.40 -7.79 -10.28
N LEU A 131 5.56 -6.50 -10.57
CA LEU A 131 5.88 -6.02 -11.92
C LEU A 131 6.92 -4.90 -11.85
N ALA A 132 8.08 -5.14 -12.46
CA ALA A 132 9.08 -4.12 -12.75
C ALA A 132 8.73 -3.41 -14.06
N THR A 133 8.74 -2.08 -14.03
CA THR A 133 8.46 -1.23 -15.20
C THR A 133 9.55 -0.18 -15.42
N ASP A 134 9.71 0.23 -16.67
CA ASP A 134 10.65 1.28 -17.07
C ASP A 134 10.02 2.66 -16.88
N ASN A 135 10.62 3.45 -15.98
CA ASN A 135 10.27 4.84 -15.65
C ASN A 135 8.77 5.19 -15.58
N ALA A 136 7.93 4.25 -15.15
CA ALA A 136 6.49 4.41 -15.15
C ALA A 136 5.90 3.78 -13.90
N VAL A 137 4.85 4.40 -13.36
CA VAL A 137 4.15 3.90 -12.17
C VAL A 137 2.68 3.65 -12.49
N ILE A 138 2.18 2.48 -12.11
CA ILE A 138 0.80 2.04 -12.31
C ILE A 138 0.06 2.20 -10.98
N PRO A 139 -0.82 3.21 -10.81
CA PRO A 139 -1.46 3.45 -9.52
C PRO A 139 -2.28 2.26 -9.00
N TYR A 140 -2.98 1.53 -9.88
CA TYR A 140 -3.66 0.30 -9.47
C TYR A 140 -2.74 -0.90 -9.27
N GLY A 141 -1.54 -0.88 -9.87
CA GLY A 141 -0.48 -1.85 -9.61
C GLY A 141 0.08 -1.71 -8.20
N VAL A 142 0.08 -0.51 -7.62
CA VAL A 142 0.33 -0.29 -6.19
C VAL A 142 -0.86 -0.76 -5.34
N GLY A 143 -2.08 -0.42 -5.78
CA GLY A 143 -3.32 -0.74 -5.08
C GLY A 143 -3.96 0.44 -4.39
N VAL A 144 -5.20 0.23 -3.91
CA VAL A 144 -6.01 1.31 -3.32
C VAL A 144 -5.60 1.66 -1.90
N ASP A 145 -5.10 0.69 -1.14
CA ASP A 145 -4.54 0.92 0.19
C ASP A 145 -3.02 1.00 0.10
N ILE A 146 -2.56 2.17 -0.35
CA ILE A 146 -1.13 2.46 -0.57
C ILE A 146 -0.38 2.30 0.76
N GLY A 147 0.74 1.59 0.75
CA GLY A 147 1.57 1.40 1.93
C GLY A 147 0.95 0.51 3.00
N CYS A 148 -0.10 -0.26 2.65
CA CYS A 148 -0.60 -1.33 3.51
C CYS A 148 0.56 -2.24 3.88
N ARG A 149 0.67 -2.54 5.17
CA ARG A 149 1.84 -3.18 5.78
C ARG A 149 1.47 -4.02 6.98
N MET A 150 2.39 -4.92 7.29
CA MET A 150 2.43 -5.61 8.56
C MET A 150 3.43 -4.96 9.50
N CYS A 151 3.12 -5.03 10.80
CA CYS A 151 4.00 -4.59 11.87
C CYS A 151 3.87 -5.52 13.07
N LEU A 152 4.90 -6.33 13.30
CA LEU A 152 5.05 -7.16 14.50
C LEU A 152 5.95 -6.44 15.50
N THR A 153 5.49 -6.30 16.74
CA THR A 153 6.31 -5.87 17.87
C THR A 153 6.41 -7.02 18.87
N ILE A 154 7.62 -7.38 19.26
CA ILE A 154 7.88 -8.43 20.27
C ILE A 154 8.28 -7.76 21.58
N TYR A 155 7.69 -8.21 22.68
CA TYR A 155 8.00 -7.72 24.02
C TYR A 155 8.77 -8.79 24.79
N PRO A 156 9.66 -8.41 25.73
CA PRO A 156 10.43 -9.36 26.55
C PRO A 156 9.56 -9.91 27.69
N ILE A 157 8.32 -10.30 27.37
CA ILE A 157 7.33 -10.79 28.32
C ILE A 157 7.05 -12.26 27.94
N PRO A 158 7.20 -13.21 28.87
CA PRO A 158 6.84 -14.60 28.63
C PRO A 158 5.36 -14.74 28.27
N ILE A 159 5.05 -15.64 27.32
CA ILE A 159 3.66 -15.87 26.89
C ILE A 159 2.72 -16.30 28.04
N SER A 160 3.26 -16.87 29.11
CA SER A 160 2.50 -17.24 30.31
C SER A 160 1.76 -16.06 30.95
N TYR A 161 2.20 -14.81 30.72
CA TYR A 161 1.53 -13.60 31.18
C TYR A 161 0.22 -13.29 30.45
N LEU A 162 -0.08 -13.98 29.34
CA LEU A 162 -1.39 -13.93 28.68
C LEU A 162 -2.40 -14.85 29.38
N LYS A 163 -1.93 -15.95 29.99
CA LYS A 163 -2.77 -16.97 30.62
C LYS A 163 -3.61 -16.38 31.75
N GLY A 164 -4.92 -16.61 31.71
CA GLY A 164 -5.86 -16.12 32.72
C GLY A 164 -6.15 -14.62 32.65
N LYS A 165 -5.56 -13.88 31.69
CA LYS A 165 -5.71 -12.42 31.55
C LYS A 165 -6.34 -11.99 30.22
N VAL A 166 -7.00 -12.90 29.50
CA VAL A 166 -7.61 -12.63 28.18
C VAL A 166 -8.43 -11.34 28.18
N HIS A 167 -9.33 -11.16 29.14
CA HIS A 167 -10.15 -9.95 29.26
C HIS A 167 -9.34 -8.65 29.40
N GLN A 168 -8.18 -8.69 30.07
CA GLN A 168 -7.30 -7.52 30.17
C GLN A 168 -6.79 -7.14 28.77
N TYR A 169 -6.22 -8.08 28.02
CA TYR A 169 -5.68 -7.83 26.68
C TYR A 169 -6.77 -7.48 25.66
N GLU A 170 -7.97 -8.07 25.78
CA GLU A 170 -9.14 -7.65 25.01
C GLU A 170 -9.46 -6.17 25.25
N ASN A 171 -9.44 -5.72 26.51
CA ASN A 171 -9.67 -4.32 26.86
C ASN A 171 -8.56 -3.41 26.34
N ILE A 172 -7.30 -3.85 26.39
CA ILE A 172 -6.18 -3.12 25.77
C ILE A 172 -6.45 -2.91 24.27
N LEU A 173 -6.81 -3.97 23.54
CA LEU A 173 -7.15 -3.85 22.14
C LEU A 173 -8.34 -2.91 21.94
N LYS A 174 -9.45 -3.07 22.68
CA LYS A 174 -10.66 -2.22 22.59
C LYS A 174 -10.37 -0.73 22.80
N ASN A 175 -9.52 -0.41 23.77
CA ASN A 175 -9.25 0.96 24.17
C ASN A 175 -8.20 1.64 23.27
N HIS A 176 -7.18 0.89 22.82
CA HIS A 176 -5.99 1.45 22.16
C HIS A 176 -5.91 1.23 20.66
N THR A 177 -6.92 0.60 20.07
CA THR A 177 -7.05 0.48 18.61
C THR A 177 -8.43 0.98 18.16
N LYS A 178 -8.57 1.35 16.89
CA LYS A 178 -9.79 1.96 16.34
C LYS A 178 -10.02 1.45 14.93
N PHE A 179 -11.24 1.04 14.60
CA PHE A 179 -11.58 0.35 13.36
C PHE A 179 -12.74 1.03 12.60
N GLY A 180 -12.94 0.59 11.37
CA GLY A 180 -13.97 1.12 10.48
C GLY A 180 -13.67 2.51 9.94
N MET A 181 -14.72 3.16 9.42
CA MET A 181 -14.62 4.45 8.75
C MET A 181 -14.78 5.66 9.68
N ARG A 182 -15.43 5.47 10.84
CA ARG A 182 -15.88 6.55 11.74
C ARG A 182 -15.14 6.56 13.06
N GLU A 183 -14.65 5.41 13.54
CA GLU A 183 -13.96 5.33 14.83
C GLU A 183 -12.60 6.02 14.72
N THR A 184 -12.29 6.88 15.69
CA THR A 184 -10.98 7.53 15.77
C THR A 184 -10.58 7.68 17.23
N HIS A 185 -9.29 7.90 17.51
CA HIS A 185 -8.81 8.13 18.88
C HIS A 185 -9.32 9.46 19.41
N ASP A 186 -9.82 9.49 20.66
CA ASP A 186 -10.26 10.74 21.30
C ASP A 186 -9.06 11.68 21.50
N LYS A 187 -7.99 11.16 22.11
CA LYS A 187 -6.71 11.87 22.20
C LYS A 187 -5.94 11.75 20.89
N LYS A 188 -6.01 12.80 20.08
CA LYS A 188 -5.18 12.95 18.88
C LYS A 188 -3.71 13.14 19.28
N GLN A 189 -2.81 12.61 18.46
CA GLN A 189 -1.38 12.83 18.61
C GLN A 189 -0.88 13.57 17.37
N ASP A 190 -0.06 14.58 17.60
CA ASP A 190 0.69 15.19 16.52
C ASP A 190 1.81 14.25 16.05
N HIS A 191 2.27 14.44 14.83
CA HIS A 191 3.31 13.61 14.21
C HIS A 191 4.02 14.40 13.12
N GLU A 192 5.33 14.20 12.98
CA GLU A 192 6.20 14.91 12.01
C GLU A 192 5.68 14.82 10.56
N ILE A 193 5.00 13.72 10.24
CA ILE A 193 4.37 13.46 8.93
C ILE A 193 3.47 14.61 8.45
N PHE A 194 2.80 15.34 9.35
CA PHE A 194 1.89 16.42 8.99
C PHE A 194 2.59 17.73 8.59
N TYR A 195 3.90 17.80 8.79
CA TYR A 195 4.74 18.95 8.44
C TYR A 195 5.45 18.78 7.10
N ARG A 196 5.35 17.59 6.48
CA ARG A 196 5.80 17.32 5.12
C ARG A 196 5.18 18.30 4.11
N ASN A 197 6.00 18.74 3.15
CA ASN A 197 5.64 19.77 2.17
C ASN A 197 4.49 19.35 1.26
N GLU A 198 4.31 18.05 1.02
CA GLU A 198 3.20 17.51 0.22
C GLU A 198 1.82 17.92 0.77
N PHE A 199 1.67 18.05 2.09
CA PHE A 199 0.44 18.56 2.71
C PHE A 199 0.19 20.06 2.47
N LYS A 200 1.20 20.80 1.99
CA LYS A 200 1.10 22.22 1.61
C LYS A 200 0.96 22.38 0.10
N ASP A 201 1.73 21.60 -0.65
CA ASP A 201 2.00 21.84 -2.07
C ASP A 201 1.06 21.05 -2.98
N ILE A 202 0.66 19.83 -2.58
CA ILE A 202 -0.21 18.98 -3.40
C ILE A 202 -1.68 19.18 -2.94
N PRO A 203 -2.60 19.73 -3.77
CA PRO A 203 -3.92 20.16 -3.28
C PRO A 203 -4.81 19.03 -2.80
N ILE A 204 -4.73 17.87 -3.44
CA ILE A 204 -5.52 16.72 -2.99
C ILE A 204 -5.07 16.28 -1.60
N ILE A 205 -3.76 16.27 -1.36
CA ILE A 205 -3.16 15.92 -0.07
C ILE A 205 -3.50 16.97 0.99
N LYS A 206 -3.33 18.26 0.65
CA LYS A 206 -3.70 19.39 1.51
C LYS A 206 -5.13 19.30 2.03
N ARG A 207 -6.08 18.99 1.14
CA ARG A 207 -7.50 18.80 1.49
C ARG A 207 -7.76 17.59 2.37
N LEU A 208 -6.85 16.61 2.37
CA LEU A 208 -6.95 15.38 3.17
C LEU A 208 -6.23 15.50 4.52
N LYS A 209 -5.50 16.59 4.80
CA LYS A 209 -4.73 16.76 6.04
C LYS A 209 -5.57 16.55 7.30
N ASP A 210 -6.71 17.21 7.43
CA ASP A 210 -7.57 17.08 8.62
C ASP A 210 -8.13 15.66 8.77
N LYS A 211 -8.44 15.02 7.65
CA LYS A 211 -8.92 13.63 7.63
C LYS A 211 -7.81 12.68 8.09
N ALA A 212 -6.59 12.83 7.56
CA ALA A 212 -5.42 12.07 7.95
C ALA A 212 -5.09 12.30 9.44
N PHE A 213 -5.11 13.55 9.91
CA PHE A 213 -4.92 13.88 11.32
C PHE A 213 -5.91 13.16 12.23
N LYS A 214 -7.20 13.13 11.86
CA LYS A 214 -8.22 12.40 12.62
C LYS A 214 -8.03 10.89 12.62
N GLN A 215 -7.52 10.33 11.51
CA GLN A 215 -7.37 8.88 11.28
C GLN A 215 -6.01 8.31 11.70
N LEU A 216 -5.07 9.12 12.17
CA LEU A 216 -3.75 8.64 12.63
C LEU A 216 -3.93 7.60 13.75
N GLY A 217 -3.25 6.46 13.59
CA GLY A 217 -3.29 5.35 14.56
C GLY A 217 -4.58 4.53 14.54
N THR A 218 -5.43 4.67 13.53
CA THR A 218 -6.59 3.80 13.32
C THR A 218 -6.23 2.67 12.37
N SER A 219 -6.83 1.49 12.55
CA SER A 219 -6.57 0.30 11.74
C SER A 219 -7.49 0.22 10.53
N GLY A 220 -8.74 0.65 10.64
CA GLY A 220 -9.69 0.61 9.52
C GLY A 220 -10.60 -0.58 9.42
N GLY A 221 -10.98 -0.95 8.20
CA GLY A 221 -11.89 -2.07 7.93
C GLY A 221 -11.36 -2.97 6.81
N GLY A 222 -12.13 -3.98 6.44
CA GLY A 222 -11.67 -5.04 5.54
C GLY A 222 -10.83 -6.08 6.28
N ASN A 223 -9.71 -6.49 5.70
CA ASN A 223 -8.80 -7.51 6.26
C ASN A 223 -7.80 -6.93 7.29
N HIS A 224 -8.02 -5.71 7.77
CA HIS A 224 -7.15 -5.06 8.75
C HIS A 224 -7.43 -5.58 10.16
N PHE A 225 -6.38 -5.75 10.94
CA PHE A 225 -6.48 -6.31 12.29
C PHE A 225 -5.37 -5.79 13.21
N VAL A 226 -5.58 -5.96 14.51
CA VAL A 226 -4.54 -5.87 15.53
C VAL A 226 -4.74 -7.03 16.47
N GLU A 227 -3.68 -7.79 16.73
CA GLU A 227 -3.76 -9.03 17.49
C GLU A 227 -2.60 -9.21 18.46
N PHE A 228 -2.93 -9.77 19.63
CA PHE A 228 -1.96 -10.35 20.55
C PHE A 228 -1.77 -11.83 20.22
N GLY A 229 -0.54 -12.31 20.33
CA GLY A 229 -0.22 -13.71 20.06
C GLY A 229 1.09 -14.16 20.70
N SER A 230 1.35 -15.46 20.60
CA SER A 230 2.64 -16.06 20.98
C SER A 230 3.63 -15.92 19.83
N VAL A 231 4.82 -15.42 20.13
CA VAL A 231 5.95 -15.42 19.20
C VAL A 231 6.92 -16.50 19.63
N LEU A 232 7.11 -17.50 18.79
CA LEU A 232 8.12 -18.54 18.99
C LEU A 232 9.35 -18.21 18.12
N ILE A 233 10.48 -17.97 18.74
CA ILE A 233 11.77 -17.84 18.06
C ILE A 233 12.45 -19.21 18.04
N THR A 234 12.82 -19.69 16.85
CA THR A 234 13.43 -21.02 16.67
C THR A 234 14.88 -20.95 16.24
N GLU A 235 15.36 -19.79 15.76
CA GLU A 235 16.72 -19.61 15.28
C GLU A 235 17.58 -18.90 16.33
N GLU A 236 18.67 -19.54 16.77
CA GLU A 236 19.64 -18.93 17.71
C GLU A 236 20.29 -17.68 17.12
N LYS A 237 20.63 -17.71 15.83
CA LYS A 237 21.20 -16.58 15.09
C LYS A 237 20.09 -15.79 14.39
N ASN A 238 19.49 -14.87 15.14
CA ASN A 238 18.55 -13.89 14.63
C ASN A 238 19.06 -12.45 14.78
N GLU A 239 18.61 -11.57 13.90
CA GLU A 239 19.01 -10.16 13.81
C GLU A 239 18.55 -9.33 15.01
N PHE A 240 17.62 -9.85 15.81
CA PHE A 240 17.00 -9.17 16.93
C PHE A 240 17.60 -9.54 18.29
N GLY A 241 18.60 -10.42 18.34
CA GLY A 241 19.31 -10.78 19.56
C GLY A 241 18.44 -11.45 20.63
N LEU A 242 17.32 -12.05 20.23
CA LEU A 242 16.45 -12.79 21.15
C LEU A 242 16.93 -14.24 21.30
N ASN A 243 16.85 -14.78 22.50
CA ASN A 243 17.05 -16.21 22.73
C ASN A 243 15.89 -17.01 22.13
N ILE A 244 16.14 -18.28 21.81
CA ILE A 244 15.08 -19.24 21.50
C ILE A 244 14.08 -19.27 22.68
N GLY A 245 12.79 -19.18 22.35
CA GLY A 245 11.75 -19.14 23.37
C GLY A 245 10.43 -18.54 22.87
N GLU A 246 9.47 -18.47 23.79
CA GLU A 246 8.14 -17.90 23.54
C GLU A 246 7.95 -16.55 24.22
N TYR A 247 7.50 -15.58 23.43
CA TYR A 247 7.32 -14.20 23.82
C TYR A 247 5.90 -13.73 23.49
N ILE A 248 5.46 -12.64 24.13
CA ILE A 248 4.25 -11.93 23.68
C ILE A 248 4.59 -11.04 22.49
N GLY A 249 3.82 -11.18 21.42
CA GLY A 249 3.84 -10.31 20.26
C GLY A 249 2.53 -9.54 20.07
N VAL A 250 2.65 -8.36 19.46
CA VAL A 250 1.52 -7.64 18.88
C VAL A 250 1.75 -7.57 17.37
N LEU A 251 0.83 -8.10 16.58
CA LEU A 251 0.84 -7.93 15.13
C LEU A 251 -0.28 -6.97 14.72
N SER A 252 0.02 -6.00 13.88
CA SER A 252 -1.01 -5.17 13.25
C SER A 252 -0.89 -5.17 11.74
N HIS A 253 -2.06 -5.16 11.10
CA HIS A 253 -2.24 -5.04 9.67
C HIS A 253 -3.11 -3.81 9.37
N SER A 254 -2.52 -2.82 8.72
CA SER A 254 -3.21 -1.60 8.33
C SER A 254 -2.46 -0.91 7.19
N GLY A 255 -2.98 0.22 6.75
CA GLY A 255 -2.42 1.01 5.65
C GLY A 255 -2.67 2.48 5.83
N SER A 256 -2.66 3.21 4.72
CA SER A 256 -2.72 4.67 4.69
C SER A 256 -4.14 5.24 4.80
N ARG A 257 -5.12 4.39 5.13
CA ARG A 257 -6.49 4.77 5.49
C ARG A 257 -7.15 5.57 4.37
N GLY A 258 -7.95 6.56 4.73
CA GLY A 258 -8.60 7.43 3.76
C GLY A 258 -7.63 8.28 2.95
N LEU A 259 -6.39 8.49 3.40
CA LEU A 259 -5.39 9.26 2.66
C LEU A 259 -4.99 8.53 1.38
N GLY A 260 -4.44 7.31 1.49
CA GLY A 260 -4.04 6.54 0.30
C GLY A 260 -5.19 6.18 -0.61
N ALA A 261 -6.36 5.83 -0.07
CA ALA A 261 -7.52 5.53 -0.90
C ALA A 261 -7.94 6.70 -1.80
N ASN A 262 -7.84 7.95 -1.32
CA ASN A 262 -8.16 9.13 -2.12
C ASN A 262 -7.03 9.47 -3.12
N ILE A 263 -5.78 9.24 -2.74
CA ILE A 263 -4.61 9.37 -3.63
C ILE A 263 -4.75 8.38 -4.79
N ALA A 264 -4.88 7.08 -4.50
CA ALA A 264 -5.03 6.03 -5.50
C ALA A 264 -6.19 6.35 -6.46
N LYS A 265 -7.38 6.71 -5.93
CA LYS A 265 -8.54 7.08 -6.76
C LYS A 265 -8.22 8.22 -7.75
N ASN A 266 -7.57 9.28 -7.28
CA ASN A 266 -7.25 10.44 -8.11
C ASN A 266 -6.25 10.10 -9.21
N TYR A 267 -5.12 9.47 -8.86
CA TYR A 267 -4.05 9.23 -9.82
C TYR A 267 -4.36 8.07 -10.77
N THR A 268 -5.15 7.08 -10.35
CA THR A 268 -5.76 6.11 -11.27
C THR A 268 -6.62 6.78 -12.33
N TYR A 269 -7.47 7.74 -11.93
CA TYR A 269 -8.31 8.46 -12.89
C TYR A 269 -7.45 9.22 -13.89
N LEU A 270 -6.40 9.91 -13.41
CA LEU A 270 -5.45 10.63 -14.27
C LEU A 270 -4.70 9.70 -15.21
N ALA A 271 -4.20 8.56 -14.72
CA ALA A 271 -3.53 7.54 -15.54
C ALA A 271 -4.45 7.02 -16.64
N THR A 272 -5.70 6.71 -16.31
CA THR A 272 -6.71 6.22 -17.28
C THR A 272 -6.99 7.22 -18.40
N LYS A 273 -6.91 8.53 -18.11
CA LYS A 273 -7.13 9.59 -19.10
C LYS A 273 -5.92 9.88 -19.97
N GLN A 274 -4.71 9.66 -19.45
CA GLN A 274 -3.45 10.01 -20.13
C GLN A 274 -2.82 8.82 -20.86
N CYS A 275 -3.15 7.60 -20.43
CA CYS A 275 -2.66 6.36 -21.01
C CYS A 275 -3.84 5.48 -21.46
N PRO A 276 -4.42 5.75 -22.65
CA PRO A 276 -5.40 4.87 -23.26
C PRO A 276 -4.78 3.51 -23.60
N LEU A 277 -5.48 2.45 -23.22
CA LEU A 277 -5.10 1.06 -23.45
C LEU A 277 -6.32 0.25 -23.93
N PRO A 278 -6.13 -0.96 -24.48
CA PRO A 278 -7.22 -1.88 -24.75
C PRO A 278 -8.11 -2.08 -23.51
N LYS A 279 -9.42 -2.21 -23.72
CA LYS A 279 -10.42 -2.18 -22.64
C LYS A 279 -10.16 -3.19 -21.51
N ASN A 280 -9.67 -4.39 -21.86
CA ASN A 280 -9.36 -5.44 -20.88
C ASN A 280 -8.21 -5.07 -19.94
N VAL A 281 -7.28 -4.20 -20.36
CA VAL A 281 -6.09 -3.79 -19.58
C VAL A 281 -6.08 -2.31 -19.22
N GLN A 282 -7.15 -1.55 -19.49
CA GLN A 282 -7.23 -0.12 -19.19
C GLN A 282 -6.97 0.22 -17.71
N HIS A 283 -7.27 -0.72 -16.82
CA HIS A 283 -7.03 -0.60 -15.39
C HIS A 283 -5.54 -0.71 -15.00
N LEU A 284 -4.65 -1.03 -15.95
CA LEU A 284 -3.18 -1.03 -15.83
C LEU A 284 -2.53 0.23 -16.42
N ALA A 285 -3.33 1.27 -16.71
CA ALA A 285 -2.81 2.55 -17.16
C ALA A 285 -1.79 3.14 -16.16
N TRP A 286 -0.74 3.75 -16.69
CA TRP A 286 0.37 4.28 -15.90
C TRP A 286 0.50 5.80 -16.01
N LEU A 287 1.34 6.35 -15.14
CA LEU A 287 1.89 7.70 -15.22
C LEU A 287 3.40 7.57 -15.47
N ASP A 288 3.91 8.27 -16.49
CA ASP A 288 5.35 8.37 -16.76
C ASP A 288 5.98 9.29 -15.72
N LEU A 289 7.06 8.84 -15.08
CA LEU A 289 7.74 9.61 -14.04
C LEU A 289 8.47 10.84 -14.58
N ASN A 290 8.63 11.02 -15.89
CA ASN A 290 9.13 12.28 -16.45
C ASN A 290 8.07 13.38 -16.49
N THR A 291 6.80 13.05 -16.20
CA THR A 291 5.67 13.99 -16.26
C THR A 291 5.36 14.58 -14.89
N HIS A 292 4.74 15.76 -14.85
CA HIS A 292 4.32 16.40 -13.61
C HIS A 292 3.36 15.51 -12.80
N ASP A 293 2.36 14.91 -13.45
CA ASP A 293 1.39 14.04 -12.76
C ASP A 293 2.06 12.76 -12.23
N GLY A 294 3.06 12.21 -12.95
CA GLY A 294 3.85 11.08 -12.48
C GLY A 294 4.68 11.40 -11.26
N GLN A 295 5.37 12.54 -11.24
CA GLN A 295 6.13 13.04 -10.08
C GLN A 295 5.22 13.36 -8.90
N GLU A 296 4.08 14.03 -9.13
CA GLU A 296 3.12 14.36 -8.08
C GLU A 296 2.55 13.08 -7.45
N TYR A 297 2.22 12.06 -8.25
CA TYR A 297 1.80 10.76 -7.73
C TYR A 297 2.91 10.06 -6.95
N TRP A 298 4.15 10.08 -7.46
CA TRP A 298 5.29 9.47 -6.76
C TRP A 298 5.46 10.05 -5.36
N LEU A 299 5.43 11.39 -5.22
CA LEU A 299 5.50 12.07 -3.93
C LEU A 299 4.30 11.72 -3.03
N ALA A 300 3.08 11.75 -3.58
CA ALA A 300 1.86 11.42 -2.85
C ALA A 300 1.84 9.97 -2.37
N MET A 301 2.29 9.02 -3.20
CA MET A 301 2.41 7.61 -2.86
C MET A 301 3.41 7.40 -1.71
N ASN A 302 4.58 8.04 -1.79
CA ASN A 302 5.59 7.97 -0.73
C ASN A 302 5.09 8.54 0.60
N LEU A 303 4.43 9.70 0.58
CA LEU A 303 3.75 10.25 1.75
C LEU A 303 2.72 9.28 2.35
N ALA A 304 1.91 8.63 1.51
CA ALA A 304 0.93 7.65 1.98
C ALA A 304 1.60 6.44 2.63
N GLY A 305 2.72 5.97 2.06
CA GLY A 305 3.58 4.97 2.66
C GLY A 305 4.02 5.36 4.07
N ASP A 306 4.66 6.52 4.21
CA ASP A 306 5.14 7.04 5.50
C ASP A 306 4.00 7.25 6.51
N TYR A 307 2.85 7.74 6.03
CA TYR A 307 1.67 7.90 6.88
C TYR A 307 1.11 6.56 7.37
N ALA A 308 1.15 5.50 6.54
CA ALA A 308 0.82 4.15 7.01
C ALA A 308 1.76 3.70 8.13
N LYS A 309 3.07 3.93 7.98
CA LYS A 309 4.05 3.66 9.05
C LYS A 309 3.69 4.40 10.34
N ALA A 310 3.44 5.71 10.25
CA ALA A 310 3.07 6.54 11.38
C ALA A 310 1.79 6.01 12.09
N CYS A 311 0.83 5.44 11.35
CA CYS A 311 -0.33 4.79 11.95
C CYS A 311 0.06 3.56 12.78
N HIS A 312 0.93 2.69 12.26
CA HIS A 312 1.40 1.52 13.01
C HIS A 312 2.23 1.93 14.22
N ASP A 313 3.17 2.87 14.06
CA ASP A 313 3.97 3.44 15.16
C ASP A 313 3.04 3.95 16.28
N ASN A 314 1.95 4.65 15.92
CA ASN A 314 0.97 5.15 16.90
C ASN A 314 0.24 4.01 17.64
N ILE A 315 -0.25 3.00 16.91
CA ILE A 315 -0.95 1.83 17.47
C ILE A 315 -0.04 1.11 18.46
N HIS A 316 1.17 0.77 18.02
CA HIS A 316 2.13 0.02 18.81
C HIS A 316 2.62 0.81 20.02
N ASN A 317 2.83 2.13 19.89
CA ASN A 317 3.20 2.99 21.02
C ASN A 317 2.10 3.07 22.09
N ARG A 318 0.82 3.09 21.71
CA ARG A 318 -0.29 3.06 22.68
C ARG A 318 -0.33 1.75 23.43
N ILE A 319 -0.20 0.63 22.71
CA ILE A 319 -0.20 -0.70 23.31
C ILE A 319 1.03 -0.90 24.21
N SER A 320 2.23 -0.48 23.76
CA SER A 320 3.46 -0.57 24.58
C SER A 320 3.32 0.19 25.90
N LYS A 321 2.73 1.39 25.87
CA LYS A 321 2.48 2.19 27.09
C LYS A 321 1.53 1.49 28.04
N GLU A 322 0.46 0.89 27.53
CA GLU A 322 -0.51 0.16 28.34
C GLU A 322 0.06 -1.14 28.92
N LEU A 323 0.94 -1.83 28.19
CA LEU A 323 1.66 -3.00 28.69
C LEU A 323 2.74 -2.66 29.72
N GLY A 324 3.15 -1.39 29.80
CA GLY A 324 4.28 -0.97 30.63
C GLY A 324 5.63 -1.57 30.18
N ALA A 325 5.74 -1.95 28.90
CA ALA A 325 6.89 -2.68 28.38
C ALA A 325 7.49 -1.99 27.14
N LYS A 326 8.82 -2.02 27.06
CA LYS A 326 9.54 -1.56 25.87
C LYS A 326 9.62 -2.70 24.84
N PRO A 327 9.36 -2.42 23.55
CA PRO A 327 9.64 -3.35 22.46
C PRO A 327 11.10 -3.84 22.46
N VAL A 328 11.32 -5.13 22.21
CA VAL A 328 12.68 -5.66 21.92
C VAL A 328 12.99 -5.50 20.44
N VAL A 329 12.05 -5.92 19.60
CA VAL A 329 12.17 -5.85 18.15
C VAL A 329 10.85 -5.44 17.55
N LYS A 330 10.97 -4.70 16.46
CA LYS A 330 9.89 -4.34 15.59
C LYS A 330 10.21 -4.76 14.16
N ILE A 331 9.36 -5.61 13.59
CA ILE A 331 9.49 -6.13 12.22
C ILE A 331 8.35 -5.55 11.40
N GLU A 332 8.68 -4.88 10.30
CA GLU A 332 7.70 -4.21 9.43
C GLU A 332 7.98 -4.53 7.98
N ASN A 333 6.94 -4.84 7.20
CA ASN A 333 7.08 -5.09 5.78
C ASN A 333 5.86 -4.57 5.01
N HIS A 334 6.13 -3.77 3.97
CA HIS A 334 5.11 -3.23 3.06
C HIS A 334 4.62 -4.33 2.12
N HIS A 335 3.37 -4.26 1.69
CA HIS A 335 2.88 -5.19 0.68
C HIS A 335 2.01 -4.60 -0.43
N ASN A 336 1.75 -3.28 -0.42
CA ASN A 336 1.09 -2.56 -1.51
C ASN A 336 1.85 -1.26 -1.81
N PHE A 337 2.88 -1.33 -2.65
CA PHE A 337 3.75 -0.17 -2.90
C PHE A 337 4.57 -0.32 -4.19
N ALA A 338 5.24 0.74 -4.61
CA ALA A 338 6.22 0.71 -5.68
C ALA A 338 7.54 1.35 -5.25
N TRP A 339 8.66 0.77 -5.64
CA TRP A 339 10.01 1.22 -5.29
C TRP A 339 10.88 1.40 -6.52
N LYS A 340 11.83 2.34 -6.44
CA LYS A 340 12.95 2.40 -7.37
C LYS A 340 13.96 1.34 -6.99
N GLU A 341 14.21 0.38 -7.89
CA GLU A 341 15.14 -0.72 -7.66
C GLU A 341 15.92 -1.04 -8.94
N THR A 342 17.11 -1.61 -8.79
CA THR A 342 17.92 -2.04 -9.93
C THR A 342 17.49 -3.43 -10.37
N VAL A 343 17.01 -3.55 -11.61
CA VAL A 343 16.62 -4.81 -12.25
C VAL A 343 17.39 -4.91 -13.57
N ASN A 344 18.14 -6.00 -13.75
CA ASN A 344 18.98 -6.22 -14.95
C ASN A 344 19.89 -5.00 -15.27
N ASN A 345 20.56 -4.47 -14.24
CA ASN A 345 21.44 -3.29 -14.31
C ASN A 345 20.77 -1.98 -14.76
N LYS A 346 19.44 -1.88 -14.68
CA LYS A 346 18.68 -0.66 -14.97
C LYS A 346 17.84 -0.26 -13.75
N GLU A 347 17.71 1.03 -13.50
CA GLU A 347 16.72 1.52 -12.53
C GLU A 347 15.31 1.24 -13.09
N CYS A 348 14.47 0.59 -12.29
CA CYS A 348 13.10 0.22 -12.61
C CYS A 348 12.19 0.59 -11.46
N ILE A 349 10.90 0.71 -11.75
CA ILE A 349 9.84 0.88 -10.76
C ILE A 349 9.22 -0.49 -10.49
N VAL A 350 9.55 -1.08 -9.34
CA VAL A 350 9.08 -2.40 -8.93
C VAL A 350 7.80 -2.25 -8.11
N HIS A 351 6.68 -2.62 -8.72
CA HIS A 351 5.36 -2.66 -8.10
C HIS A 351 5.19 -3.98 -7.37
N ARG A 352 4.80 -3.94 -6.09
CA ARG A 352 4.38 -5.13 -5.34
C ARG A 352 2.96 -4.92 -4.83
N LYS A 353 2.09 -5.88 -5.13
CA LYS A 353 0.70 -5.88 -4.68
C LYS A 353 0.36 -7.18 -4.00
N GLY A 354 0.11 -7.14 -2.70
CA GLY A 354 0.09 -8.34 -1.88
C GLY A 354 1.38 -9.15 -1.98
N ALA A 355 2.52 -8.48 -2.09
CA ALA A 355 3.83 -9.09 -2.09
C ALA A 355 4.80 -8.18 -1.35
N THR A 356 5.78 -8.74 -0.67
CA THR A 356 6.64 -7.98 0.23
C THR A 356 8.10 -8.05 -0.20
N PRO A 357 8.91 -6.98 0.01
CA PRO A 357 10.35 -7.05 -0.18
C PRO A 357 10.98 -8.18 0.65
N ALA A 358 11.92 -8.89 0.02
CA ALA A 358 12.65 -10.03 0.58
C ALA A 358 14.10 -9.99 0.09
N LYS A 359 14.73 -8.81 0.17
CA LYS A 359 16.16 -8.65 -0.08
C LYS A 359 16.96 -9.52 0.89
N LYS A 360 18.20 -9.85 0.53
CA LYS A 360 19.05 -10.69 1.39
C LYS A 360 19.19 -10.06 2.78
N GLY A 361 18.73 -10.76 3.81
CA GLY A 361 18.74 -10.29 5.20
C GLY A 361 17.56 -9.39 5.60
N GLU A 362 16.65 -9.07 4.69
CA GLU A 362 15.48 -8.23 5.00
C GLU A 362 14.47 -9.02 5.82
N LEU A 363 14.10 -8.49 6.99
CA LEU A 363 13.12 -9.13 7.87
C LEU A 363 11.69 -8.85 7.41
N GLY A 364 10.80 -9.82 7.63
CA GLY A 364 9.37 -9.64 7.39
C GLY A 364 8.51 -10.57 8.26
N ILE A 365 7.21 -10.34 8.22
CA ILE A 365 6.20 -11.24 8.79
C ILE A 365 5.19 -11.60 7.68
N ILE A 366 4.95 -12.90 7.51
CA ILE A 366 3.99 -13.46 6.56
C ILE A 366 2.85 -14.10 7.36
N PRO A 367 1.72 -13.41 7.61
CA PRO A 367 0.58 -13.93 8.37
C PRO A 367 -0.12 -15.11 7.68
N GLY A 368 -0.72 -15.98 8.50
CA GLY A 368 -1.70 -16.95 8.04
C GLY A 368 -3.11 -16.36 7.97
N SER A 369 -3.89 -16.65 9.01
CA SER A 369 -5.25 -16.16 9.24
C SER A 369 -5.41 -15.91 10.74
N MET A 370 -6.58 -15.45 11.18
CA MET A 370 -6.85 -15.24 12.61
C MET A 370 -6.69 -16.51 13.48
N THR A 371 -6.63 -17.71 12.91
CA THR A 371 -6.37 -18.97 13.64
C THR A 371 -5.14 -19.74 13.14
N ALA A 372 -4.43 -19.24 12.12
CA ALA A 372 -3.27 -19.91 11.56
C ALA A 372 -2.00 -19.08 11.84
N PRO A 373 -0.84 -19.72 12.04
CA PRO A 373 0.37 -18.99 12.38
C PRO A 373 0.82 -18.07 11.23
N GLY A 374 1.40 -16.93 11.60
CA GLY A 374 2.30 -16.17 10.75
C GLY A 374 3.75 -16.63 10.91
N PHE A 375 4.58 -16.31 9.94
CA PHE A 375 6.00 -16.70 9.89
C PHE A 375 6.88 -15.46 9.87
N ILE A 376 7.78 -15.37 10.86
CA ILE A 376 8.85 -14.37 10.88
C ILE A 376 9.91 -14.88 9.91
N VAL A 377 10.28 -14.04 8.95
CA VAL A 377 11.14 -14.44 7.84
C VAL A 377 12.31 -13.50 7.62
N ARG A 378 13.34 -14.05 6.99
CA ARG A 378 14.51 -13.35 6.45
C ARG A 378 14.57 -13.59 4.95
N GLY A 379 14.62 -12.52 4.16
CA GLY A 379 14.74 -12.60 2.71
C GLY A 379 16.05 -13.23 2.26
N LEU A 380 16.00 -14.04 1.20
CA LEU A 380 17.17 -14.66 0.57
C LEU A 380 17.71 -13.86 -0.62
N GLY A 381 16.99 -12.82 -1.06
CA GLY A 381 17.44 -11.94 -2.14
C GLY A 381 17.35 -12.56 -3.54
N ASN A 382 16.38 -13.45 -3.77
CA ASN A 382 16.19 -14.13 -5.06
C ASN A 382 15.88 -13.11 -6.17
N ALA A 383 16.74 -13.04 -7.19
CA ALA A 383 16.60 -12.07 -8.27
C ALA A 383 15.40 -12.35 -9.19
N ASN A 384 15.03 -13.63 -9.36
CA ASN A 384 13.91 -14.03 -10.21
C ASN A 384 12.56 -13.58 -9.64
N SER A 385 12.44 -13.51 -8.31
CA SER A 385 11.27 -12.94 -7.64
C SER A 385 11.30 -11.43 -7.51
N LEU A 386 12.27 -10.75 -8.15
CA LEU A 386 12.57 -9.33 -7.92
C LEU A 386 12.77 -9.05 -6.43
N GLN A 387 13.51 -9.94 -5.76
CA GLN A 387 13.80 -9.88 -4.32
C GLN A 387 12.52 -9.69 -3.50
N SER A 388 11.49 -10.50 -3.80
CA SER A 388 10.17 -10.43 -3.16
C SER A 388 9.70 -11.79 -2.65
N ALA A 389 8.75 -11.77 -1.72
CA ALA A 389 8.07 -12.94 -1.16
C ALA A 389 6.55 -12.69 -1.00
N SER A 390 5.80 -13.72 -0.65
CA SER A 390 4.36 -13.59 -0.34
C SER A 390 4.12 -12.63 0.81
N HIS A 391 2.95 -11.99 0.86
CA HIS A 391 2.58 -11.11 1.98
C HIS A 391 1.70 -11.79 3.03
N GLY A 392 1.21 -13.00 2.79
CA GLY A 392 0.33 -13.73 3.70
C GLY A 392 -0.15 -15.05 3.09
N ALA A 393 -1.24 -15.61 3.61
CA ALA A 393 -1.83 -16.84 3.06
C ALA A 393 -2.52 -16.64 1.70
N GLY A 394 -3.02 -15.44 1.42
CA GLY A 394 -3.87 -15.17 0.27
C GLY A 394 -5.28 -15.76 0.41
N ARG A 395 -6.25 -15.18 -0.31
CA ARG A 395 -7.63 -15.63 -0.23
C ARG A 395 -7.84 -16.86 -1.10
N LYS A 396 -8.55 -17.84 -0.56
CA LYS A 396 -9.10 -18.99 -1.28
C LYS A 396 -10.51 -18.71 -1.82
N TYR A 397 -11.28 -17.87 -1.12
CA TYR A 397 -12.65 -17.52 -1.51
C TYR A 397 -12.85 -16.01 -1.57
N SER A 398 -13.65 -15.55 -2.54
CA SER A 398 -14.08 -14.16 -2.58
C SER A 398 -14.94 -13.83 -1.35
N ARG A 399 -14.97 -12.55 -0.94
CA ARG A 399 -15.78 -12.10 0.20
C ARG A 399 -17.27 -12.46 0.03
N LYS A 400 -17.78 -12.39 -1.20
CA LYS A 400 -19.15 -12.78 -1.53
C LYS A 400 -19.36 -14.27 -1.28
N MET A 401 -18.48 -15.12 -1.81
CA MET A 401 -18.56 -16.57 -1.63
C MET A 401 -18.43 -16.98 -0.15
N CYS A 402 -17.60 -16.29 0.65
CA CYS A 402 -17.51 -16.58 2.08
C CYS A 402 -18.86 -16.39 2.79
N LYS A 403 -19.60 -15.33 2.46
CA LYS A 403 -20.92 -15.04 3.04
C LYS A 403 -21.99 -16.05 2.62
N GLU A 404 -21.82 -16.68 1.46
CA GLU A 404 -22.71 -17.74 0.96
C GLU A 404 -22.34 -19.11 1.52
N LYS A 405 -21.05 -19.36 1.80
CA LYS A 405 -20.51 -20.68 2.14
C LYS A 405 -20.38 -20.94 3.65
N PHE A 406 -20.10 -19.91 4.44
CA PHE A 406 -19.77 -20.05 5.85
C PHE A 406 -20.82 -19.42 6.76
N THR A 407 -20.99 -20.03 7.93
CA THR A 407 -21.88 -19.55 8.97
C THR A 407 -21.09 -18.99 10.15
N THR A 408 -21.74 -18.18 10.99
CA THR A 408 -21.14 -17.71 12.24
C THR A 408 -20.77 -18.87 13.19
N SER A 409 -21.52 -19.99 13.16
CA SER A 409 -21.18 -21.18 13.93
C SER A 409 -19.88 -21.83 13.46
N ASP A 410 -19.63 -21.88 12.15
CA ASP A 410 -18.37 -22.41 11.60
C ASP A 410 -17.17 -21.59 12.09
N VAL A 411 -17.31 -20.26 12.07
CA VAL A 411 -16.26 -19.34 12.56
C VAL A 411 -16.03 -19.57 14.06
N LYS A 412 -17.08 -19.59 14.87
CA LYS A 412 -16.98 -19.84 16.33
C LYS A 412 -16.34 -21.19 16.63
N HIS A 413 -16.67 -22.23 15.86
CA HIS A 413 -16.08 -23.55 16.01
C HIS A 413 -14.57 -23.50 15.75
N GLN A 414 -14.13 -22.88 14.64
CA GLN A 414 -12.71 -22.72 14.33
C GLN A 414 -11.96 -21.91 15.40
N LEU A 415 -12.55 -20.81 15.88
CA LEU A 415 -11.97 -20.00 16.95
C LEU A 415 -11.78 -20.81 18.25
N LYS A 416 -12.80 -21.58 18.64
CA LYS A 416 -12.74 -22.43 19.83
C LYS A 416 -11.69 -23.54 19.70
N MET A 417 -11.61 -24.20 18.54
CA MET A 417 -10.61 -25.24 18.29
C MET A 417 -9.17 -24.74 18.40
N ASN A 418 -8.92 -23.47 18.08
CA ASN A 418 -7.58 -22.88 18.08
C ASN A 418 -7.31 -21.99 19.30
N ASP A 419 -8.24 -21.93 20.25
CA ASP A 419 -8.13 -21.09 21.45
C ASP A 419 -7.84 -19.61 21.08
N VAL A 420 -8.66 -19.07 20.18
CA VAL A 420 -8.57 -17.68 19.70
C VAL A 420 -9.83 -16.92 20.10
N THR A 421 -9.61 -15.75 20.70
CA THR A 421 -10.66 -14.78 21.00
C THR A 421 -10.74 -13.74 19.89
N LEU A 422 -11.94 -13.51 19.34
CA LEU A 422 -12.17 -12.55 18.26
C LEU A 422 -13.07 -11.40 18.73
N ILE A 423 -12.64 -10.17 18.48
CA ILE A 423 -13.39 -8.93 18.72
C ILE A 423 -13.74 -8.29 17.38
N GLY A 424 -15.02 -8.28 17.03
CA GLY A 424 -15.50 -7.89 15.69
C GLY A 424 -15.33 -9.04 14.70
N GLY A 425 -15.00 -8.72 13.45
CA GLY A 425 -14.71 -9.68 12.40
C GLY A 425 -15.95 -10.16 11.64
N GLY A 426 -15.93 -9.95 10.33
CA GLY A 426 -16.95 -10.46 9.41
C GLY A 426 -16.71 -11.91 8.97
N ILE A 427 -17.78 -12.60 8.57
CA ILE A 427 -17.73 -13.93 7.95
C ILE A 427 -16.85 -13.94 6.69
N ASP A 428 -16.72 -12.81 6.01
CA ASP A 428 -15.87 -12.64 4.84
C ASP A 428 -14.36 -12.65 5.15
N GLU A 429 -13.98 -12.60 6.42
CA GLU A 429 -12.60 -12.77 6.89
C GLU A 429 -12.42 -14.04 7.74
N ALA A 430 -13.39 -14.96 7.68
CA ALA A 430 -13.32 -16.24 8.39
C ALA A 430 -12.02 -17.01 8.11
N PRO A 431 -11.49 -17.82 9.05
CA PRO A 431 -10.24 -18.56 8.86
C PRO A 431 -10.18 -19.40 7.57
N MET A 432 -11.31 -20.01 7.22
CA MET A 432 -11.47 -20.89 6.04
C MET A 432 -11.49 -20.11 4.71
N ALA A 433 -11.54 -18.77 4.76
CA ALA A 433 -11.48 -17.91 3.58
C ALA A 433 -10.10 -17.86 2.92
N TYR A 434 -9.06 -18.30 3.63
CA TYR A 434 -7.66 -18.20 3.26
C TYR A 434 -7.07 -19.53 2.80
N LYS A 435 -5.99 -19.47 2.01
CA LYS A 435 -5.23 -20.69 1.64
C LYS A 435 -4.48 -21.24 2.87
N ASP A 436 -3.96 -22.45 2.75
CA ASP A 436 -3.09 -23.01 3.78
C ASP A 436 -1.72 -22.31 3.74
N ILE A 437 -1.43 -21.54 4.78
CA ILE A 437 -0.18 -20.80 4.93
C ILE A 437 1.05 -21.71 4.92
N LYS A 438 0.96 -22.95 5.43
CA LYS A 438 2.11 -23.88 5.43
C LYS A 438 2.47 -24.29 4.00
N LYS A 439 1.46 -24.44 3.14
CA LYS A 439 1.67 -24.74 1.71
C LYS A 439 2.25 -23.53 0.97
N VAL A 440 1.78 -22.32 1.27
CA VAL A 440 2.35 -21.07 0.76
C VAL A 440 3.83 -20.96 1.13
N MET A 441 4.19 -21.20 2.40
CA MET A 441 5.59 -21.19 2.86
C MET A 441 6.44 -22.28 2.20
N LYS A 442 5.92 -23.49 2.04
CA LYS A 442 6.62 -24.58 1.34
C LYS A 442 6.96 -24.21 -0.11
N ASN A 443 6.10 -23.45 -0.78
CA ASN A 443 6.27 -23.05 -2.18
C ASN A 443 7.19 -21.83 -2.40
N GLN A 444 7.84 -21.31 -1.36
CA GLN A 444 8.74 -20.15 -1.45
C GLN A 444 10.01 -20.28 -0.60
N GLN A 445 10.46 -21.50 -0.33
CA GLN A 445 11.66 -21.77 0.47
C GLN A 445 12.93 -21.14 -0.13
N GLU A 446 12.95 -20.90 -1.45
CA GLU A 446 14.02 -20.20 -2.15
C GLU A 446 13.94 -18.66 -2.05
N LEU A 447 12.85 -18.12 -1.49
CA LEU A 447 12.63 -16.67 -1.35
C LEU A 447 12.96 -16.18 0.07
N VAL A 448 12.65 -17.01 1.07
CA VAL A 448 12.76 -16.64 2.49
C VAL A 448 13.20 -17.82 3.37
N GLN A 449 13.96 -17.50 4.42
CA GLN A 449 14.24 -18.37 5.55
C GLN A 449 13.27 -18.04 6.70
N VAL A 450 12.72 -19.06 7.36
CA VAL A 450 11.88 -18.87 8.56
C VAL A 450 12.77 -18.74 9.80
N LEU A 451 12.52 -17.72 10.62
CA LEU A 451 13.21 -17.46 11.89
C LEU A 451 12.37 -17.80 13.13
N GLY A 452 11.06 -17.89 12.95
CA GLY A 452 10.10 -18.10 14.02
C GLY A 452 8.67 -17.97 13.53
N THR A 453 7.72 -18.08 14.46
CA THR A 453 6.28 -17.99 14.15
C THR A 453 5.57 -17.01 15.09
N PHE A 454 4.46 -16.47 14.61
CA PHE A 454 3.49 -15.71 15.40
C PHE A 454 2.16 -16.46 15.40
N THR A 455 1.66 -16.88 16.55
CA THR A 455 0.36 -17.56 16.67
C THR A 455 -0.66 -16.62 17.31
N PRO A 456 -1.72 -16.20 16.59
CA PRO A 456 -2.74 -15.32 17.14
C PRO A 456 -3.45 -15.93 18.35
N LYS A 457 -3.81 -15.10 19.33
CA LYS A 457 -4.59 -15.49 20.51
C LYS A 457 -5.78 -14.58 20.78
N ILE A 458 -5.61 -13.28 20.57
CA ILE A 458 -6.68 -12.31 20.74
C ILE A 458 -6.63 -11.37 19.56
N VAL A 459 -7.64 -11.42 18.71
CA VAL A 459 -7.70 -10.73 17.43
C VAL A 459 -8.78 -9.66 17.49
N ARG A 460 -8.46 -8.43 17.10
CA ARG A 460 -9.44 -7.39 16.88
C ARG A 460 -9.47 -6.99 15.41
N MET A 461 -10.66 -6.94 14.85
CA MET A 461 -10.95 -6.49 13.49
C MET A 461 -12.07 -5.43 13.51
N ASP A 462 -12.37 -4.89 12.33
CA ASP A 462 -13.62 -4.14 12.14
C ASP A 462 -14.82 -5.07 12.23
N ARG A 463 -15.98 -4.48 12.56
CA ARG A 463 -17.19 -5.15 13.04
C ARG A 463 -17.52 -6.50 12.43
#